data_AF-A0A4Q7YH35-F1
#
_entry.id   AF-A0A4Q7YH35-F1
#
_cell.length_a   1.000
_cell.length_b   1.000
_cell.length_c   1.000
_cell.angle_alpha   90.00
_cell.angle_beta   90.00
_cell.angle_gamma   90.00
#
_symmetry.space_group_name_H-M   'P 1'
#
loop_
_entity.id
_entity.type
_entity.pdbx_description
1 polymer ?
#
loop_
_entity_poly.entity_id
_entity_poly.type
_entity_poly.pdbx_seq_one_letter_code
_entity_poly.pdbx_strand_id
1 'polypeptide(L)'
;MHTPTDEQAYAIDAFRAGHHLVLQAGAGTGKTSTLSLLSASTHRRGRYLAFNKDIARDAATRFPRTVQCKTAHATAYAAIGHRYTSRLNSPRQPAWKIGQALGITRPVRIGHHEISPRMLSHTVLRTVTRYCYSADRSLAHHHVPSVRGLNNADEQTQLTHEVLPFAEKAWADLHNPDQGIVRFEHDHYLKMWALSKPRLEADFLFLDEAQDTNPVLEEIFSAQRRHAQLVMVGDSAQAIYGWRGTRDVMTGFDATSLTLTRSFRFGPLIADEANRWLALADAPSA
;
A
#
# COMPACT_ATOMS: atom_id res chain seq x y z
N MET A 1 32.35 4.10 3.49
CA MET A 1 31.36 3.03 3.72
C MET A 1 31.46 2.64 5.18
N HIS A 2 30.34 2.61 5.89
CA HIS A 2 30.31 2.10 7.26
C HIS A 2 30.38 0.57 7.24
N THR A 3 31.12 -0.01 8.19
CA THR A 3 31.16 -1.47 8.40
C THR A 3 29.75 -1.96 8.75
N PRO A 4 29.21 -2.97 8.03
CA PRO A 4 27.92 -3.56 8.37
C PRO A 4 27.91 -4.10 9.81
N THR A 5 26.75 -4.06 10.47
CA THR A 5 26.53 -4.83 11.71
C THR A 5 26.46 -6.32 11.41
N ASP A 6 26.58 -7.17 12.44
CA ASP A 6 26.42 -8.61 12.28
C ASP A 6 25.03 -8.97 11.72
N GLU A 7 23.98 -8.26 12.14
CA GLU A 7 22.62 -8.40 11.60
C GLU A 7 22.55 -8.05 10.11
N GLN A 8 23.21 -6.95 9.70
CA GLN A 8 23.28 -6.54 8.29
C GLN A 8 24.12 -7.51 7.47
N ALA A 9 25.22 -8.03 8.02
CA ALA A 9 26.06 -9.05 7.38
C ALA A 9 25.26 -10.34 7.16
N TYR A 10 24.53 -10.80 8.18
CA TYR A 10 23.67 -11.97 8.06
C TYR A 10 22.56 -11.77 7.03
N ALA A 11 21.95 -10.59 6.97
CA ALA A 11 20.97 -10.25 5.92
C ALA A 11 21.58 -10.31 4.51
N ILE A 12 22.82 -9.83 4.34
CA ILE A 12 23.54 -9.92 3.07
C ILE A 12 23.77 -11.39 2.66
N ASP A 13 24.19 -12.23 3.61
CA ASP A 13 24.43 -13.65 3.34
C ASP A 13 23.14 -14.39 2.99
N ALA A 14 22.06 -14.18 3.75
CA ALA A 14 20.75 -14.75 3.46
C ALA A 14 20.21 -14.30 2.09
N PHE A 15 20.44 -13.04 1.72
CA PHE A 15 20.08 -12.52 0.40
C PHE A 15 20.90 -13.16 -0.73
N ARG A 16 22.21 -13.35 -0.53
CA ARG A 16 23.07 -14.04 -1.51
C ARG A 16 22.69 -15.51 -1.69
N ALA A 17 22.23 -16.16 -0.63
CA ALA A 17 21.69 -17.52 -0.67
C ALA A 17 20.33 -17.63 -1.40
N GLY A 18 19.72 -16.49 -1.79
CA GLY A 18 18.50 -16.47 -2.57
C GLY A 18 17.21 -16.51 -1.74
N HIS A 19 17.29 -16.40 -0.41
CA HIS A 19 16.11 -16.43 0.46
C HIS A 19 15.24 -15.20 0.28
N HIS A 20 13.91 -15.36 0.29
CA HIS A 20 13.01 -14.24 0.53
C HIS A 20 13.22 -13.75 1.96
N LEU A 21 13.24 -12.44 2.18
CA LEU A 21 13.56 -11.85 3.48
C LEU A 21 12.46 -10.91 3.97
N VAL A 22 12.21 -10.93 5.26
CA VAL A 22 11.49 -9.88 6.00
C VAL A 22 12.44 -9.32 7.05
N LEU A 23 12.76 -8.05 6.93
CA LEU A 23 13.66 -7.34 7.83
C LEU A 23 12.81 -6.46 8.76
N GLN A 24 12.54 -6.95 9.97
CA GLN A 24 11.93 -6.17 11.04
C GLN A 24 12.97 -5.21 11.60
N ALA A 25 12.76 -3.92 11.43
CA ALA A 25 13.75 -2.91 11.72
C ALA A 25 13.21 -1.88 12.69
N GLY A 26 13.91 -1.66 13.80
CA GLY A 26 13.56 -0.61 14.75
C GLY A 26 13.82 0.81 14.21
N ALA A 27 13.37 1.81 14.96
CA ALA A 27 13.57 3.21 14.61
C ALA A 27 15.05 3.57 14.48
N GLY A 28 15.48 4.06 13.32
CA GLY A 28 16.86 4.51 13.11
C GLY A 28 17.90 3.39 12.92
N THR A 29 17.47 2.15 12.73
CA THR A 29 18.35 0.97 12.53
C THR A 29 18.91 0.82 11.11
N GLY A 30 18.57 1.75 10.23
CA GLY A 30 19.16 1.85 8.89
C GLY A 30 18.49 1.00 7.81
N LYS A 31 17.16 0.87 7.81
CA LYS A 31 16.35 0.15 6.77
C LYS A 31 16.88 0.30 5.34
N THR A 32 16.83 1.51 4.79
CA THR A 32 17.27 1.81 3.43
C THR A 32 18.79 1.63 3.24
N SER A 33 19.59 1.81 4.31
CA SER A 33 21.02 1.52 4.29
C SER A 33 21.30 0.02 4.16
N THR A 34 20.54 -0.82 4.87
CA THR A 34 20.62 -2.28 4.75
C THR A 34 20.24 -2.72 3.33
N LEU A 35 19.18 -2.16 2.73
CA LEU A 35 18.85 -2.41 1.32
C LEU A 35 19.96 -1.93 0.35
N SER A 36 20.67 -0.84 0.68
CA SER A 36 21.83 -0.39 -0.09
C SER A 36 22.97 -1.43 -0.03
N LEU A 37 23.24 -2.00 1.14
CA LEU A 37 24.25 -3.06 1.31
C LEU A 37 23.86 -4.32 0.54
N LEU A 38 22.61 -4.74 0.64
CA LEU A 38 22.06 -5.90 -0.09
C LEU A 38 22.21 -5.71 -1.61
N SER A 39 21.80 -4.57 -2.15
CA SER A 39 21.93 -4.29 -3.60
C SER A 39 23.38 -4.19 -4.06
N ALA A 40 24.28 -3.62 -3.26
CA ALA A 40 25.71 -3.56 -3.57
C ALA A 40 26.41 -4.93 -3.53
N SER A 41 25.81 -5.92 -2.84
CA SER A 41 26.39 -7.26 -2.68
C SER A 41 26.22 -8.17 -3.91
N THR A 42 25.53 -7.71 -4.96
CA THR A 42 25.17 -8.49 -6.16
C THR A 42 25.23 -7.65 -7.44
N HIS A 43 25.39 -8.30 -8.60
CA HIS A 43 25.26 -7.68 -9.92
C HIS A 43 23.90 -7.95 -10.59
N ARG A 44 23.00 -8.68 -9.92
CA ARG A 44 21.65 -8.96 -10.41
C ARG A 44 20.84 -7.66 -10.59
N ARG A 45 19.85 -7.69 -11.48
CA ARG A 45 18.98 -6.54 -11.75
C ARG A 45 17.86 -6.49 -10.72
N GLY A 46 17.75 -5.37 -10.02
CA GLY A 46 16.78 -5.17 -8.95
C GLY A 46 15.73 -4.12 -9.26
N ARG A 47 14.62 -4.17 -8.52
CA ARG A 47 13.68 -3.05 -8.40
C ARG A 47 13.47 -2.70 -6.95
N TYR A 48 13.40 -1.41 -6.67
CA TYR A 48 13.07 -0.87 -5.37
C TYR A 48 11.74 -0.12 -5.46
N LEU A 49 10.76 -0.59 -4.69
CA LEU A 49 9.42 -0.02 -4.56
C LEU A 49 9.38 0.83 -3.30
N ALA A 50 9.52 2.14 -3.49
CA ALA A 50 9.47 3.11 -2.39
C ALA A 50 8.03 3.51 -2.07
N PHE A 51 7.78 3.83 -0.79
CA PHE A 51 6.49 4.39 -0.34
C PHE A 51 6.21 5.78 -0.92
N ASN A 52 7.21 6.66 -0.99
CA ASN A 52 7.05 8.01 -1.52
C ASN A 52 8.18 8.41 -2.49
N LYS A 53 7.95 9.51 -3.22
CA LYS A 53 8.85 9.97 -4.28
C LYS A 53 10.22 10.42 -3.76
N ASP A 54 10.27 10.98 -2.56
CA ASP A 54 11.51 11.51 -2.00
C ASP A 54 12.41 10.38 -1.50
N ILE A 55 11.84 9.34 -0.89
CA ILE A 55 12.53 8.08 -0.59
C ILE A 55 13.06 7.44 -1.87
N ALA A 56 12.24 7.34 -2.94
CA ALA A 56 12.69 6.78 -4.21
C ALA A 56 13.88 7.56 -4.81
N ARG A 57 13.85 8.89 -4.74
CA ARG A 57 14.93 9.76 -5.23
C ARG A 57 16.20 9.59 -4.42
N ASP A 58 16.10 9.62 -3.10
CA ASP A 58 17.25 9.42 -2.21
C ASP A 58 17.88 8.04 -2.43
N ALA A 59 17.07 6.97 -2.46
CA ALA A 59 17.54 5.62 -2.75
C ALA A 59 18.25 5.53 -4.11
N ALA A 60 17.76 6.22 -5.15
CA ALA A 60 18.40 6.26 -6.47
C ALA A 60 19.81 6.87 -6.46
N THR A 61 20.16 7.70 -5.48
CA THR A 61 21.52 8.25 -5.34
C THR A 61 22.50 7.28 -4.67
N ARG A 62 21.99 6.29 -3.93
CA ARG A 62 22.78 5.37 -3.09
C ARG A 62 22.88 3.98 -3.70
N PHE A 63 21.83 3.53 -4.36
CA PHE A 63 21.75 2.19 -4.93
C PHE A 63 22.59 2.10 -6.22
N PRO A 64 23.12 0.90 -6.55
CA PRO A 64 23.83 0.70 -7.79
C PRO A 64 22.90 0.87 -9.01
N ARG A 65 23.47 1.19 -10.17
CA ARG A 65 22.73 1.37 -11.43
C ARG A 65 21.94 0.14 -11.88
N THR A 66 22.24 -1.04 -11.33
CA THR A 66 21.52 -2.29 -11.56
C THR A 66 20.15 -2.31 -10.89
N VAL A 67 19.84 -1.37 -9.98
CA VAL A 67 18.57 -1.29 -9.28
C VAL A 67 17.75 -0.08 -9.72
N GLN A 68 16.54 -0.33 -10.21
CA GLN A 68 15.60 0.74 -10.54
C GLN A 68 14.79 1.16 -9.31
N CYS A 69 14.99 2.38 -8.84
CA CYS A 69 14.27 2.97 -7.71
C CYS A 69 13.06 3.78 -8.17
N LYS A 70 11.84 3.32 -7.87
CA LYS A 70 10.57 3.99 -8.21
C LYS A 70 9.52 3.75 -7.12
N THR A 71 8.49 4.57 -7.09
CA THR A 71 7.28 4.22 -6.33
C THR A 71 6.43 3.21 -7.10
N ALA A 72 5.55 2.50 -6.41
CA ALA A 72 4.54 1.64 -7.04
C ALA A 72 3.68 2.42 -8.04
N HIS A 73 3.18 3.60 -7.62
CA HIS A 73 2.39 4.48 -8.49
C HIS A 73 3.17 4.96 -9.71
N ALA A 74 4.47 5.25 -9.61
CA ALA A 74 5.28 5.65 -10.77
C ALA A 74 5.44 4.48 -11.76
N THR A 75 5.56 3.26 -11.25
CA THR A 75 5.62 2.04 -12.08
C THR A 75 4.30 1.78 -12.79
N ALA A 76 3.18 1.85 -12.06
CA ALA A 76 1.84 1.70 -12.61
C ALA A 76 1.48 2.81 -13.62
N TYR A 77 1.91 4.05 -13.36
CA TYR A 77 1.71 5.17 -14.27
C TYR A 77 2.42 4.94 -15.61
N ALA A 78 3.67 4.50 -15.58
CA ALA A 78 4.42 4.17 -16.78
C ALA A 78 3.74 3.04 -17.58
N ALA A 79 3.20 2.03 -16.90
CA ALA A 79 2.53 0.90 -17.56
C ALA A 79 1.19 1.27 -18.19
N ILE A 80 0.29 1.91 -17.44
CA ILE A 80 -1.08 2.20 -17.91
C ILE A 80 -1.60 3.60 -17.54
N GLY A 81 -1.11 4.20 -16.45
CA GLY A 81 -1.67 5.45 -15.94
C GLY A 81 -1.46 6.66 -16.86
N HIS A 82 -0.43 6.66 -17.71
CA HIS A 82 -0.19 7.70 -18.72
C HIS A 82 -1.34 7.86 -19.73
N ARG A 83 -2.20 6.83 -19.88
CA ARG A 83 -3.40 6.91 -20.74
C ARG A 83 -4.49 7.80 -20.15
N TYR A 84 -4.45 8.03 -18.84
CA TYR A 84 -5.44 8.80 -18.09
C TYR A 84 -4.94 10.21 -17.71
N THR A 85 -3.85 10.68 -18.32
CA THR A 85 -3.22 11.97 -17.96
C THR A 85 -4.16 13.15 -18.10
N SER A 86 -5.06 13.15 -19.08
CA SER A 86 -6.09 14.18 -19.26
C SER A 86 -7.08 14.24 -18.11
N ARG A 87 -7.36 13.10 -17.46
CA ARG A 87 -8.26 13.00 -16.31
C ARG A 87 -7.55 13.28 -14.98
N LEU A 88 -6.26 13.00 -14.90
CA LEU A 88 -5.44 13.41 -13.75
C LEU A 88 -5.44 14.94 -13.62
N ASN A 89 -5.51 15.43 -12.37
CA ASN A 89 -5.62 16.86 -12.04
C ASN A 89 -6.96 17.54 -12.41
N SER A 90 -8.00 16.76 -12.75
CA SER A 90 -9.34 17.32 -12.90
C SER A 90 -9.80 18.03 -11.61
N PRO A 91 -10.54 19.15 -11.72
CA PRO A 91 -10.98 19.94 -10.57
C PRO A 91 -11.81 19.08 -9.61
N ARG A 92 -11.66 19.34 -8.31
CA ARG A 92 -12.43 18.61 -7.29
C ARG A 92 -13.91 18.95 -7.45
N GLN A 93 -14.74 17.91 -7.56
CA GLN A 93 -16.18 18.05 -7.58
C GLN A 93 -16.79 17.53 -6.26
N PRO A 94 -17.85 18.18 -5.74
CA PRO A 94 -18.57 17.67 -4.59
C PRO A 94 -19.12 16.26 -4.85
N ALA A 95 -18.95 15.35 -3.89
CA ALA A 95 -19.39 13.95 -4.02
C ALA A 95 -20.86 13.81 -4.42
N TRP A 96 -21.75 14.67 -3.93
CA TRP A 96 -23.17 14.64 -4.27
C TRP A 96 -23.46 14.94 -5.75
N LYS A 97 -22.66 15.80 -6.41
CA LYS A 97 -22.81 16.07 -7.85
C LYS A 97 -22.42 14.85 -8.67
N ILE A 98 -21.30 14.21 -8.29
CA ILE A 98 -20.84 12.96 -8.89
C ILE A 98 -21.92 11.89 -8.73
N GLY A 99 -22.44 11.71 -7.51
CA GLY A 99 -23.50 10.75 -7.24
C GLY A 99 -24.78 11.03 -8.02
N GLN A 100 -25.22 12.29 -8.12
CA GLN A 100 -26.37 12.66 -8.94
C GLN A 100 -26.18 12.25 -10.40
N ALA A 101 -25.01 12.52 -10.99
CA ALA A 101 -24.67 12.11 -12.35
C ALA A 101 -24.55 10.57 -12.50
N LEU A 102 -24.19 9.86 -11.43
CA LEU A 102 -24.26 8.40 -11.37
C LEU A 102 -25.69 7.86 -11.21
N GLY A 103 -26.69 8.70 -10.93
CA GLY A 103 -28.10 8.33 -10.78
C GLY A 103 -28.59 8.28 -9.33
N ILE A 104 -27.79 8.74 -8.36
CA ILE A 104 -28.16 8.84 -6.95
C ILE A 104 -28.98 10.12 -6.75
N THR A 105 -30.27 10.05 -7.05
CA THR A 105 -31.17 11.22 -7.07
C THR A 105 -32.18 11.26 -5.92
N ARG A 106 -32.45 10.11 -5.28
CA ARG A 106 -33.45 9.96 -4.22
C ARG A 106 -32.84 9.39 -2.94
N PRO A 107 -33.38 9.75 -1.76
CA PRO A 107 -33.00 9.09 -0.53
C PRO A 107 -33.37 7.61 -0.56
N VAL A 108 -32.66 6.83 0.25
CA VAL A 108 -32.90 5.39 0.41
C VAL A 108 -33.17 5.10 1.88
N ARG A 109 -34.14 4.24 2.15
CA ARG A 109 -34.51 3.86 3.51
C ARG A 109 -33.84 2.53 3.88
N ILE A 110 -33.05 2.55 4.95
CA ILE A 110 -32.33 1.40 5.51
C ILE A 110 -32.83 1.20 6.94
N GLY A 111 -33.56 0.11 7.19
CA GLY A 111 -34.28 -0.07 8.45
C GLY A 111 -35.21 1.12 8.77
N HIS A 112 -34.95 1.81 9.88
CA HIS A 112 -35.68 3.01 10.30
C HIS A 112 -34.99 4.32 9.88
N HIS A 113 -33.85 4.23 9.20
CA HIS A 113 -33.01 5.37 8.83
C HIS A 113 -33.24 5.79 7.39
N GLU A 114 -33.32 7.10 7.14
CA GLU A 114 -33.29 7.65 5.80
C GLU A 114 -31.86 8.12 5.47
N ILE A 115 -31.28 7.55 4.41
CA ILE A 115 -29.96 7.88 3.92
C ILE A 115 -30.11 8.87 2.76
N SER A 116 -29.65 10.10 2.98
CA SER A 116 -29.70 11.15 1.95
C SER A 116 -28.85 10.80 0.72
N PRO A 117 -29.20 11.31 -0.48
CA PRO A 117 -28.38 11.15 -1.68
C PRO A 117 -26.92 11.57 -1.49
N ARG A 118 -26.68 12.63 -0.71
CA ARG A 118 -25.34 13.14 -0.40
C ARG A 118 -24.51 12.13 0.40
N MET A 119 -25.11 11.54 1.43
CA MET A 119 -24.44 10.50 2.23
C MET A 119 -24.17 9.27 1.37
N LEU A 120 -25.17 8.82 0.62
CA LEU A 120 -25.05 7.66 -0.26
C LEU A 120 -23.96 7.85 -1.32
N SER A 121 -23.88 9.03 -1.93
CA SER A 121 -22.83 9.39 -2.89
C SER A 121 -21.43 9.32 -2.27
N HIS A 122 -21.26 9.82 -1.05
CA HIS A 122 -19.99 9.74 -0.34
C HIS A 122 -19.62 8.29 -0.01
N THR A 123 -20.59 7.47 0.43
CA THR A 123 -20.40 6.04 0.69
C THR A 123 -19.98 5.29 -0.57
N VAL A 124 -20.59 5.58 -1.72
CA VAL A 124 -20.22 4.99 -3.02
C VAL A 124 -18.77 5.31 -3.39
N LEU A 125 -18.36 6.57 -3.35
CA LEU A 125 -16.98 6.94 -3.68
C LEU A 125 -15.96 6.34 -2.69
N ARG A 126 -16.29 6.31 -1.40
CA ARG A 126 -15.45 5.67 -0.38
C ARG A 126 -15.35 4.16 -0.56
N THR A 127 -16.39 3.51 -1.08
CA THR A 127 -16.39 2.09 -1.46
C THR A 127 -15.39 1.83 -2.58
N VAL A 128 -15.39 2.66 -3.63
CA VAL A 128 -14.40 2.57 -4.72
C VAL A 128 -12.98 2.80 -4.20
N THR A 129 -12.76 3.79 -3.33
CA THR A 129 -11.44 4.02 -2.71
C THR A 129 -10.97 2.79 -1.91
N ARG A 130 -11.84 2.18 -1.09
CA ARG A 130 -11.52 0.98 -0.32
C ARG A 130 -11.17 -0.20 -1.22
N TYR A 131 -11.91 -0.38 -2.32
CA TYR A 131 -11.61 -1.38 -3.33
C TYR A 131 -10.26 -1.15 -4.02
N CYS A 132 -9.88 0.11 -4.26
CA CYS A 132 -8.57 0.42 -4.83
C CYS A 132 -7.41 0.08 -3.90
N TYR A 133 -7.65 -0.01 -2.60
CA TYR A 133 -6.64 -0.42 -1.62
C TYR A 133 -6.62 -1.92 -1.32
N SER A 134 -7.66 -2.67 -1.67
CA SER A 134 -7.74 -4.11 -1.40
C SER A 134 -7.03 -4.95 -2.47
N ALA A 135 -6.75 -6.22 -2.13
CA ALA A 135 -6.29 -7.24 -3.08
C ALA A 135 -7.44 -7.89 -3.90
N ASP A 136 -8.68 -7.42 -3.72
CA ASP A 136 -9.83 -8.06 -4.34
C ASP A 136 -9.88 -7.84 -5.86
N ARG A 137 -10.34 -8.85 -6.60
CA ARG A 137 -10.46 -8.76 -8.06
C ARG A 137 -11.70 -7.98 -8.50
N SER A 138 -12.72 -7.88 -7.65
CA SER A 138 -13.99 -7.19 -7.91
C SER A 138 -14.44 -6.40 -6.68
N LEU A 139 -15.36 -5.46 -6.88
CA LEU A 139 -16.09 -4.86 -5.77
C LEU A 139 -16.82 -5.96 -4.96
N ALA A 140 -16.95 -5.73 -3.67
CA ALA A 140 -17.37 -6.73 -2.70
C ALA A 140 -17.96 -6.05 -1.46
N HIS A 141 -18.78 -6.78 -0.70
CA HIS A 141 -19.54 -6.24 0.42
C HIS A 141 -18.68 -5.54 1.48
N HIS A 142 -17.52 -6.08 1.81
CA HIS A 142 -16.62 -5.51 2.83
C HIS A 142 -15.96 -4.19 2.41
N HIS A 143 -15.99 -3.83 1.13
CA HIS A 143 -15.55 -2.51 0.67
C HIS A 143 -16.52 -1.41 1.09
N VAL A 144 -17.80 -1.72 1.33
CA VAL A 144 -18.80 -0.73 1.74
C VAL A 144 -18.52 -0.34 3.20
N PRO A 145 -18.26 0.95 3.50
CA PRO A 145 -18.04 1.38 4.85
C PRO A 145 -19.32 1.39 5.68
N SER A 146 -19.17 1.11 6.97
CA SER A 146 -20.22 1.37 7.95
C SER A 146 -20.55 2.87 7.97
N VAL A 147 -21.84 3.16 7.98
CA VAL A 147 -22.38 4.52 8.08
C VAL A 147 -22.84 4.74 9.52
N ARG A 148 -22.47 5.89 10.10
CA ARG A 148 -22.84 6.24 11.47
C ARG A 148 -24.37 6.20 11.62
N GLY A 149 -24.85 5.46 12.61
CA GLY A 149 -26.28 5.28 12.87
C GLY A 149 -26.83 3.95 12.39
N LEU A 150 -26.15 3.26 11.46
CA LEU A 150 -26.46 1.87 11.12
C LEU A 150 -25.61 0.97 12.01
N ASN A 151 -26.26 0.20 12.88
CA ASN A 151 -25.59 -0.47 13.99
C ASN A 151 -25.70 -2.00 13.94
N ASN A 152 -26.52 -2.55 13.05
CA ASN A 152 -26.69 -4.00 12.92
C ASN A 152 -26.30 -4.51 11.51
N ALA A 153 -26.12 -5.83 11.43
CA ALA A 153 -25.65 -6.51 10.22
C ALA A 153 -26.68 -6.45 9.08
N ASP A 154 -27.98 -6.45 9.39
CA ASP A 154 -29.05 -6.39 8.39
C ASP A 154 -29.09 -5.02 7.71
N GLU A 155 -28.97 -3.94 8.47
CA GLU A 155 -28.84 -2.57 7.97
C GLU A 155 -27.58 -2.40 7.10
N GLN A 156 -26.46 -2.97 7.53
CA GLN A 156 -25.23 -2.97 6.73
C GLN A 156 -25.41 -3.73 5.41
N THR A 157 -26.14 -4.84 5.44
CA THR A 157 -26.45 -5.65 4.25
C THR A 157 -27.35 -4.88 3.27
N GLN A 158 -28.41 -4.24 3.78
CA GLN A 158 -29.29 -3.38 2.98
C GLN A 158 -28.52 -2.20 2.38
N LEU A 159 -27.69 -1.50 3.16
CA LEU A 159 -26.85 -0.42 2.66
C LEU A 159 -25.93 -0.92 1.54
N THR A 160 -25.33 -2.08 1.72
CA THR A 160 -24.42 -2.67 0.74
C THR A 160 -25.14 -2.99 -0.58
N HIS A 161 -26.33 -3.56 -0.51
CA HIS A 161 -27.18 -3.80 -1.69
C HIS A 161 -27.49 -2.51 -2.47
N GLU A 162 -27.69 -1.40 -1.77
CA GLU A 162 -27.99 -0.11 -2.36
C GLU A 162 -26.74 0.59 -2.92
N VAL A 163 -25.57 0.40 -2.28
CA VAL A 163 -24.31 1.06 -2.66
C VAL A 163 -23.61 0.39 -3.84
N LEU A 164 -23.56 -0.95 -3.87
CA LEU A 164 -22.72 -1.69 -4.82
C LEU A 164 -23.03 -1.38 -6.29
N PRO A 165 -24.30 -1.31 -6.75
CA PRO A 165 -24.60 -1.00 -8.16
C PRO A 165 -24.05 0.37 -8.59
N PHE A 166 -24.11 1.38 -7.71
CA PHE A 166 -23.53 2.68 -7.99
C PHE A 166 -22.00 2.69 -7.93
N ALA A 167 -21.40 1.89 -7.03
CA ALA A 167 -19.95 1.71 -6.96
C ALA A 167 -19.41 1.01 -8.22
N GLU A 168 -20.12 0.02 -8.75
CA GLU A 168 -19.80 -0.64 -10.01
C GLU A 168 -19.90 0.32 -11.19
N LYS A 169 -20.96 1.14 -11.26
CA LYS A 169 -21.09 2.19 -12.26
C LYS A 169 -19.97 3.23 -12.17
N ALA A 170 -19.60 3.64 -10.95
CA ALA A 170 -18.48 4.53 -10.71
C ALA A 170 -17.14 3.92 -11.16
N TRP A 171 -16.93 2.63 -10.88
CA TRP A 171 -15.73 1.91 -11.31
C TRP A 171 -15.66 1.72 -12.84
N ALA A 172 -16.81 1.47 -13.49
CA ALA A 172 -16.89 1.40 -14.94
C ALA A 172 -16.58 2.76 -15.60
N ASP A 173 -17.09 3.87 -15.04
CA ASP A 173 -16.77 5.23 -15.51
C ASP A 173 -15.26 5.54 -15.46
N LEU A 174 -14.58 5.04 -14.42
CA LEU A 174 -13.13 5.24 -14.25
C LEU A 174 -12.30 4.57 -15.35
N HIS A 175 -12.81 3.53 -16.03
CA HIS A 175 -12.08 2.85 -17.11
C HIS A 175 -12.02 3.64 -18.42
N ASN A 176 -12.80 4.71 -18.55
CA ASN A 176 -12.72 5.57 -19.72
C ASN A 176 -11.55 6.56 -19.57
N PRO A 177 -10.54 6.50 -20.45
CA PRO A 177 -9.35 7.34 -20.35
C PRO A 177 -9.59 8.80 -20.77
N ASP A 178 -10.61 9.05 -21.61
CA ASP A 178 -10.80 10.34 -22.24
C ASP A 178 -11.78 11.22 -21.45
N GLN A 179 -12.79 10.60 -20.84
CA GLN A 179 -13.87 11.31 -20.15
C GLN A 179 -14.47 10.47 -19.02
N GLY A 180 -15.16 11.14 -18.09
CA GLY A 180 -16.01 10.47 -17.11
C GLY A 180 -16.41 11.37 -15.95
N ILE A 181 -17.39 10.90 -15.20
CA ILE A 181 -18.05 11.60 -14.10
C ILE A 181 -17.19 11.57 -12.84
N VAL A 182 -16.59 10.42 -12.53
CA VAL A 182 -15.83 10.22 -11.30
C VAL A 182 -14.45 10.82 -11.45
N ARG A 183 -14.00 11.64 -10.51
CA ARG A 183 -12.65 12.18 -10.55
C ARG A 183 -11.61 11.05 -10.58
N PHE A 184 -10.69 11.10 -11.55
CA PHE A 184 -9.64 10.11 -11.67
C PHE A 184 -8.44 10.44 -10.76
N GLU A 185 -7.96 9.48 -9.97
CA GLU A 185 -6.88 9.63 -9.00
C GLU A 185 -5.82 8.54 -9.17
N HIS A 186 -4.66 8.71 -8.52
CA HIS A 186 -3.51 7.83 -8.71
C HIS A 186 -3.76 6.37 -8.31
N ASP A 187 -4.64 6.16 -7.32
CA ASP A 187 -4.97 4.81 -6.84
C ASP A 187 -5.82 4.02 -7.85
N HIS A 188 -6.55 4.70 -8.73
CA HIS A 188 -7.38 4.03 -9.75
C HIS A 188 -6.51 3.29 -10.76
N TYR A 189 -5.49 3.95 -11.32
CA TYR A 189 -4.59 3.26 -12.24
C TYR A 189 -3.70 2.25 -11.51
N LEU A 190 -3.38 2.45 -10.22
CA LEU A 190 -2.65 1.44 -9.44
C LEU A 190 -3.49 0.17 -9.33
N LYS A 191 -4.77 0.29 -8.97
CA LYS A 191 -5.72 -0.83 -8.91
C LYS A 191 -5.90 -1.50 -10.27
N MET A 192 -6.13 -0.73 -11.34
CA MET A 192 -6.25 -1.27 -12.70
C MET A 192 -4.98 -2.02 -13.13
N TRP A 193 -3.80 -1.51 -12.75
CA TRP A 193 -2.54 -2.17 -13.06
C TRP A 193 -2.41 -3.48 -12.27
N ALA A 194 -2.75 -3.49 -10.98
CA ALA A 194 -2.78 -4.71 -10.17
C ALA A 194 -3.68 -5.79 -10.79
N LEU A 195 -4.88 -5.40 -11.25
CA LEU A 195 -5.84 -6.31 -11.89
C LEU A 195 -5.29 -6.96 -13.18
N SER A 196 -4.38 -6.28 -13.88
CA SER A 196 -3.67 -6.81 -15.05
C SER A 196 -2.66 -7.91 -14.74
N LYS A 197 -2.43 -8.21 -13.45
CA LYS A 197 -1.43 -9.18 -12.95
C LYS A 197 -0.03 -8.90 -13.52
N PRO A 198 0.55 -7.74 -13.20
CA PRO A 198 1.77 -7.31 -13.85
C PRO A 198 2.95 -8.21 -13.44
N ARG A 199 3.77 -8.56 -14.41
CA ARG A 199 5.08 -9.19 -14.19
C ARG A 199 6.15 -8.09 -14.17
N LEU A 200 6.81 -7.94 -13.04
CA LEU A 200 7.93 -7.01 -12.89
C LEU A 200 9.23 -7.71 -13.31
N GLU A 201 9.80 -7.26 -14.42
CA GLU A 201 11.09 -7.74 -14.92
C GLU A 201 12.21 -7.26 -13.98
N ALA A 202 12.62 -8.14 -13.07
CA ALA A 202 13.72 -8.01 -12.13
C ALA A 202 14.09 -9.39 -11.54
N ASP A 203 15.34 -9.55 -11.12
CA ASP A 203 15.81 -10.74 -10.41
C ASP A 203 15.49 -10.67 -8.91
N PHE A 204 15.37 -9.45 -8.37
CA PHE A 204 14.92 -9.20 -7.00
C PHE A 204 14.10 -7.91 -6.86
N LEU A 205 13.22 -7.88 -5.86
CA LEU A 205 12.42 -6.71 -5.50
C LEU A 205 12.63 -6.36 -4.02
N PHE A 206 12.80 -5.07 -3.78
CA PHE A 206 12.82 -4.48 -2.45
C PHE A 206 11.54 -3.69 -2.22
N LEU A 207 10.88 -3.94 -1.09
CA LEU A 207 9.78 -3.13 -0.57
C LEU A 207 10.23 -2.48 0.74
N ASP A 208 10.20 -1.14 0.78
CA ASP A 208 10.56 -0.34 1.95
C ASP A 208 9.30 0.24 2.60
N GLU A 209 9.40 0.53 3.90
CA GLU A 209 8.26 0.96 4.74
C GLU A 209 7.04 0.04 4.57
N ALA A 210 7.29 -1.27 4.65
CA ALA A 210 6.28 -2.29 4.41
C ALA A 210 5.06 -2.18 5.33
N GLN A 211 5.24 -1.67 6.55
CA GLN A 211 4.15 -1.42 7.49
C GLN A 211 3.12 -0.39 7.00
N ASP A 212 3.51 0.48 6.06
CA ASP A 212 2.65 1.52 5.48
C ASP A 212 2.06 1.12 4.11
N THR A 213 2.32 -0.12 3.66
CA THR A 213 1.86 -0.65 2.38
C THR A 213 0.40 -1.09 2.42
N ASN A 214 -0.35 -0.84 1.35
CA ASN A 214 -1.74 -1.31 1.23
C ASN A 214 -1.83 -2.72 0.60
N PRO A 215 -2.93 -3.47 0.83
CA PRO A 215 -3.09 -4.84 0.31
C PRO A 215 -2.93 -4.98 -1.21
N VAL A 216 -3.35 -3.98 -2.01
CA VAL A 216 -3.17 -4.02 -3.47
C VAL A 216 -1.69 -4.06 -3.88
N LEU A 217 -0.81 -3.31 -3.19
CA LEU A 217 0.61 -3.31 -3.47
C LEU A 217 1.29 -4.56 -2.91
N GLU A 218 0.86 -5.03 -1.75
CA GLU A 218 1.29 -6.32 -1.19
C GLU A 218 1.02 -7.48 -2.17
N GLU A 219 -0.17 -7.51 -2.80
CA GLU A 219 -0.52 -8.51 -3.81
C GLU A 219 0.42 -8.42 -5.02
N ILE A 220 0.66 -7.21 -5.54
CA ILE A 220 1.58 -6.99 -6.67
C ILE A 220 2.98 -7.50 -6.33
N PHE A 221 3.51 -7.17 -5.15
CA PHE A 221 4.84 -7.57 -4.71
C PHE A 221 4.94 -9.09 -4.54
N SER A 222 3.98 -9.68 -3.84
CA SER A 222 3.93 -11.12 -3.55
C SER A 222 3.75 -11.97 -4.80
N ALA A 223 3.00 -11.47 -5.80
CA ALA A 223 2.81 -12.14 -7.08
C ALA A 223 4.13 -12.35 -7.86
N GLN A 224 5.20 -11.61 -7.55
CA GLN A 224 6.49 -11.76 -8.21
C GLN A 224 7.35 -12.91 -7.67
N ARG A 225 6.95 -13.52 -6.56
CA ARG A 225 7.74 -14.54 -5.82
C ARG A 225 8.24 -15.69 -6.70
N ARG A 226 7.49 -16.08 -7.74
CA ARG A 226 7.84 -17.20 -8.63
C ARG A 226 9.05 -16.93 -9.53
N HIS A 227 9.42 -15.68 -9.75
CA HIS A 227 10.51 -15.32 -10.67
C HIS A 227 11.48 -14.28 -10.12
N ALA A 228 11.24 -13.72 -8.94
CA ALA A 228 12.09 -12.74 -8.31
C ALA A 228 12.24 -13.01 -6.82
N GLN A 229 13.44 -12.78 -6.29
CA GLN A 229 13.69 -12.78 -4.85
C GLN A 229 13.03 -11.55 -4.22
N LEU A 230 12.38 -11.72 -3.08
CA LEU A 230 11.57 -10.67 -2.44
C LEU A 230 12.20 -10.31 -1.10
N VAL A 231 12.49 -9.04 -0.89
CA VAL A 231 12.97 -8.51 0.38
C VAL A 231 12.06 -7.38 0.81
N MET A 232 11.49 -7.52 1.99
CA MET A 232 10.64 -6.54 2.63
C MET A 232 11.36 -5.98 3.85
N VAL A 233 11.33 -4.67 4.05
CA VAL A 233 11.84 -4.02 5.26
C VAL A 233 10.79 -3.06 5.80
N GLY A 234 10.65 -3.02 7.12
CA GLY A 234 9.68 -2.15 7.77
C GLY A 234 9.86 -2.15 9.28
N ASP A 235 9.08 -1.29 9.93
CA ASP A 235 9.02 -1.17 11.38
C ASP A 235 7.56 -1.34 11.81
N SER A 236 7.18 -2.55 12.23
CA SER A 236 5.82 -2.83 12.70
C SER A 236 5.39 -1.95 13.90
N ALA A 237 6.33 -1.44 14.71
CA ALA A 237 6.03 -0.50 15.79
C ALA A 237 5.63 0.90 15.29
N GLN A 238 5.99 1.24 14.04
CA GLN A 238 5.68 2.53 13.41
C GLN A 238 4.44 2.47 12.50
N ALA A 239 3.64 1.41 12.58
CA ALA A 239 2.41 1.24 11.79
C ALA A 239 1.30 2.23 12.22
N ILE A 240 1.44 3.51 11.87
CA ILE A 240 0.52 4.60 12.26
C ILE A 240 -0.75 4.68 11.38
N TYR A 241 -0.79 3.93 10.28
CA TYR A 241 -1.94 3.90 9.36
C TYR A 241 -2.91 2.72 9.57
N GLY A 242 -2.87 2.04 10.72
CA GLY A 242 -3.74 0.89 11.04
C GLY A 242 -5.25 1.12 10.80
N TRP A 243 -5.71 2.37 10.87
CA TRP A 243 -7.09 2.78 10.54
C TRP A 243 -7.48 2.63 9.06
N ARG A 244 -6.53 2.30 8.17
CA ARG A 244 -6.75 2.01 6.74
C ARG A 244 -6.91 0.51 6.43
N GLY A 245 -6.92 -0.36 7.44
CA GLY A 245 -7.06 -1.80 7.24
C GLY A 245 -5.75 -2.48 6.83
N THR A 246 -4.60 -1.92 7.22
CA THR A 246 -3.30 -2.58 7.10
C THR A 246 -3.31 -3.83 7.97
N ARG A 247 -3.28 -5.00 7.31
CA ARG A 247 -2.87 -6.26 7.91
C ARG A 247 -1.37 -6.12 8.26
N ASP A 248 -0.88 -6.84 9.27
CA ASP A 248 0.57 -6.90 9.50
C ASP A 248 1.22 -7.70 8.36
N VAL A 249 1.54 -6.98 7.28
CA VAL A 249 2.12 -7.50 6.04
C VAL A 249 3.44 -8.22 6.34
N MET A 250 4.18 -7.76 7.34
CA MET A 250 5.48 -8.32 7.69
C MET A 250 5.33 -9.69 8.36
N THR A 251 4.37 -9.86 9.25
CA THR A 251 4.13 -11.13 9.96
C THR A 251 3.49 -12.21 9.07
N GLY A 252 2.69 -11.81 8.09
CA GLY A 252 2.01 -12.75 7.18
C GLY A 252 2.86 -13.24 6.00
N PHE A 253 4.05 -12.67 5.77
CA PHE A 253 4.86 -12.94 4.59
C PHE A 253 5.79 -14.15 4.81
N ASP A 254 5.57 -15.21 4.05
CA ASP A 254 6.39 -16.42 4.07
C ASP A 254 7.84 -16.12 3.62
N ALA A 255 8.75 -15.89 4.55
CA ALA A 255 10.14 -15.51 4.28
C ALA A 255 11.03 -15.76 5.50
N THR A 256 12.34 -15.69 5.31
CA THR A 256 13.29 -15.65 6.42
C THR A 256 13.17 -14.31 7.15
N SER A 257 12.63 -14.37 8.38
CA SER A 257 12.50 -13.20 9.25
C SER A 257 13.81 -12.88 9.96
N LEU A 258 14.30 -11.66 9.78
CA LEU A 258 15.51 -11.12 10.41
C LEU A 258 15.17 -9.81 11.13
N THR A 259 15.98 -9.45 12.12
CA THR A 259 15.82 -8.21 12.88
C THR A 259 17.00 -7.27 12.67
N LEU A 260 16.71 -5.97 12.65
CA LEU A 260 17.71 -4.90 12.76
C LEU A 260 17.41 -4.15 14.05
N THR A 261 18.26 -4.32 15.07
CA THR A 261 18.04 -3.77 16.42
C THR A 261 18.97 -2.62 16.77
N ARG A 262 20.08 -2.44 16.04
CA ARG A 262 21.03 -1.38 16.39
C ARG A 262 20.62 -0.02 15.82
N SER A 263 20.13 0.90 16.65
CA SER A 263 19.90 2.29 16.23
C SER A 263 21.19 3.07 16.02
N PHE A 264 21.23 3.88 14.96
CA PHE A 264 22.31 4.83 14.66
C PHE A 264 21.90 6.29 14.87
N ARG A 265 20.66 6.52 15.31
CA ARG A 265 20.07 7.86 15.43
C ARG A 265 20.11 8.40 16.86
N PHE A 266 20.03 7.53 17.86
CA PHE A 266 19.93 7.92 19.26
C PHE A 266 20.74 6.98 20.17
N GLY A 267 21.14 7.49 21.33
CA GLY A 267 21.92 6.74 22.32
C GLY A 267 21.06 5.83 23.22
N PRO A 268 21.71 4.99 24.06
CA PRO A 268 21.05 3.95 24.84
C PRO A 268 19.96 4.48 25.79
N LEU A 269 20.15 5.66 26.39
CA LEU A 269 19.14 6.24 27.30
C LEU A 269 17.80 6.53 26.62
N ILE A 270 17.83 6.94 25.35
CA ILE A 270 16.61 7.18 24.56
C ILE A 270 16.02 5.85 24.10
N ALA A 271 16.88 4.89 23.73
CA ALA A 271 16.45 3.55 23.32
C ALA A 271 15.72 2.83 24.47
N ASP A 272 16.30 2.83 25.68
CA ASP A 272 15.72 2.19 26.86
C ASP A 272 14.34 2.75 27.19
N GLU A 273 14.18 4.07 27.14
CA GLU A 273 12.90 4.71 27.40
C GLU A 273 11.90 4.41 26.29
N ALA A 274 12.29 4.49 25.01
CA ALA A 274 11.42 4.11 23.89
C ALA A 274 10.96 2.65 23.99
N ASN A 275 11.87 1.73 24.34
CA ASN A 275 11.59 0.30 24.47
C ASN A 275 10.61 -0.01 25.61
N ARG A 276 10.56 0.80 26.68
CA ARG A 276 9.51 0.68 27.71
C ARG A 276 8.13 0.95 27.14
N TRP A 277 7.97 2.00 26.34
CA TRP A 277 6.69 2.32 25.69
C TRP A 277 6.30 1.26 24.65
N LEU A 278 7.26 0.72 23.91
CA LEU A 278 7.04 -0.35 22.94
C LEU A 278 6.59 -1.66 23.62
N ALA A 279 7.19 -2.02 24.75
CA ALA A 279 6.79 -3.18 25.53
C ALA A 279 5.35 -3.07 26.06
N LEU A 280 4.92 -1.87 26.47
CA LEU A 280 3.53 -1.62 26.87
C LEU A 280 2.54 -1.69 25.69
N ALA A 281 3.02 -1.53 24.47
CA ALA A 281 2.24 -1.56 23.24
C ALA A 281 2.35 -2.90 22.48
N ASP A 282 2.95 -3.94 23.10
CA ASP A 282 3.22 -5.25 22.48
C ASP A 282 3.97 -5.15 21.14
N ALA A 283 4.88 -4.18 21.00
CA ALA A 283 5.61 -3.87 19.78
C ALA A 283 7.11 -4.28 19.87
N PRO A 284 7.78 -4.61 18.74
CA PRO A 284 9.19 -5.03 18.75
C PRO A 284 10.13 -3.92 19.22
N SER A 285 11.16 -4.28 19.99
CA SER A 285 12.16 -3.36 20.53
C SER A 285 13.23 -2.96 19.50
N ALA A 286 13.82 -1.78 19.69
CA ALA A 286 14.81 -1.12 18.82
C ALA A 286 16.07 -0.68 19.57
#